data_AF-A0A1Y4ASY9-F1
#
_entry.id   AF-A0A1Y4ASY9-F1
#
_cell.length_a   1.000
_cell.length_b   1.000
_cell.length_c   1.000
_cell.angle_alpha   90.00
_cell.angle_beta   90.00
_cell.angle_gamma   90.00
#
_symmetry.space_group_name_H-M   'P 1'
#
loop_
_entity.id
_entity.type
_entity.pdbx_description
1 polymer ?
#
loop_
_entity_poly.entity_id
_entity_poly.type
_entity_poly.pdbx_seq_one_letter_code
_entity_poly.pdbx_strand_id
1 'polypeptide(L)'
;MNVKNECIRMKKFFMYVAGFMLLTAFPACSDDDSEQTSETPVSEEQQAIDDMVEALETQPDLSDFKNWLSVVDMSGVDGAQFTAFAPKNGTGNGTEFSRAETLTEETIGRHVVVGNYTKDQLIEGLVLKSVNGENVYVTRDGDNVRVNGIVIEGDGISAGQGRVFTVTEPLEERAAAYYVTKMQVNLLTKGNPEPAPLEGVTITVYDENDENYVVIGTWQTDADGAAVIEHVQPTIYYTVSKEGYSDTVNGWRVSGVDENGEYMYVDYNGDGVLDNNDVITEKYSWYHGDTEVESAPSPCYMVPVE
;
A
#
# COMPACT_ATOMS: atom_id res chain seq x y z
N MET A 1 -20.14 39.28 19.80
CA MET A 1 -21.17 38.40 20.37
C MET A 1 -20.57 37.02 20.49
N ASN A 2 -20.58 36.49 21.71
CA ASN A 2 -19.85 35.30 22.11
C ASN A 2 -20.88 34.32 22.70
N VAL A 3 -20.49 33.05 22.81
CA VAL A 3 -21.09 31.95 23.60
C VAL A 3 -21.99 30.94 22.86
N LYS A 4 -21.32 29.82 22.54
CA LYS A 4 -21.60 28.40 22.89
C LYS A 4 -23.05 27.92 23.02
N ASN A 5 -23.35 26.79 22.36
CA ASN A 5 -24.33 25.82 22.84
C ASN A 5 -23.65 24.46 23.04
N GLU A 6 -23.56 24.05 24.30
CA GLU A 6 -23.14 22.72 24.76
C GLU A 6 -24.34 21.76 24.86
N CYS A 7 -24.03 20.49 24.71
CA CYS A 7 -24.91 19.33 24.63
C CYS A 7 -25.56 18.98 25.99
N ILE A 8 -26.86 18.65 25.99
CA ILE A 8 -27.63 18.24 27.18
C ILE A 8 -27.75 16.71 27.23
N ARG A 9 -27.24 16.16 28.35
CA ARG A 9 -27.24 14.75 28.77
C ARG A 9 -28.60 14.34 29.34
N MET A 10 -29.21 13.27 28.83
CA MET A 10 -30.50 12.74 29.33
C MET A 10 -30.34 11.58 30.32
N LYS A 11 -31.24 11.57 31.31
CA LYS A 11 -31.22 10.80 32.56
C LYS A 11 -31.73 9.37 32.41
N LYS A 12 -31.19 8.49 33.27
CA LYS A 12 -31.65 7.13 33.60
C LYS A 12 -33.09 7.15 34.13
N PHE A 13 -33.92 6.21 33.69
CA PHE A 13 -35.24 5.93 34.24
C PHE A 13 -35.24 4.53 34.87
N PHE A 14 -35.76 4.46 36.09
CA PHE A 14 -35.87 3.29 36.96
C PHE A 14 -37.30 2.73 36.84
N MET A 15 -37.50 1.42 36.71
CA MET A 15 -38.76 0.79 37.15
C MET A 15 -38.57 -0.69 37.50
N TYR A 16 -38.90 -0.99 38.74
CA TYR A 16 -38.96 -2.31 39.38
C TYR A 16 -40.40 -2.85 39.27
N VAL A 17 -40.59 -4.14 38.96
CA VAL A 17 -41.78 -4.92 39.33
C VAL A 17 -41.35 -6.34 39.73
N ALA A 18 -41.60 -6.70 40.99
CA ALA A 18 -41.62 -8.06 41.55
C ALA A 18 -42.94 -8.77 41.12
N GLY A 19 -43.14 -10.08 41.01
CA GLY A 19 -42.50 -11.31 41.48
C GLY A 19 -43.63 -12.29 41.89
N PHE A 20 -43.68 -13.53 41.37
CA PHE A 20 -44.48 -14.68 41.89
C PHE A 20 -44.18 -15.93 40.99
N MET A 21 -43.52 -17.01 41.44
CA MET A 21 -43.96 -18.20 42.21
C MET A 21 -44.40 -19.43 41.37
N LEU A 22 -43.60 -20.51 41.48
CA LEU A 22 -43.81 -21.98 41.41
C LEU A 22 -44.48 -22.72 40.20
N LEU A 23 -43.69 -23.68 39.66
CA LEU A 23 -43.91 -25.14 39.41
C LEU A 23 -45.25 -25.67 38.82
N THR A 24 -45.20 -26.42 37.70
CA THR A 24 -45.55 -27.87 37.59
C THR A 24 -45.32 -28.47 36.17
N ALA A 25 -45.26 -29.80 36.13
CA ALA A 25 -44.79 -30.75 35.09
C ALA A 25 -45.55 -30.86 33.74
N PHE A 26 -44.84 -31.41 32.74
CA PHE A 26 -45.34 -32.07 31.50
C PHE A 26 -46.25 -33.29 31.82
N PRO A 27 -46.98 -33.94 30.87
CA PRO A 27 -46.88 -33.88 29.39
C PRO A 27 -48.23 -33.80 28.62
N ALA A 28 -48.18 -33.40 27.34
CA ALA A 28 -49.20 -33.76 26.36
C ALA A 28 -48.59 -33.74 24.96
N CYS A 29 -48.16 -34.92 24.48
CA CYS A 29 -48.05 -35.17 23.05
C CYS A 29 -49.46 -35.12 22.44
N SER A 30 -49.61 -34.31 21.41
CA SER A 30 -50.63 -34.45 20.38
C SER A 30 -49.87 -34.32 19.08
N ASP A 31 -49.81 -35.41 18.32
CA ASP A 31 -49.25 -35.48 16.98
C ASP A 31 -49.72 -34.28 16.14
N ASP A 32 -48.76 -33.49 15.67
CA ASP A 32 -48.87 -32.79 14.40
C ASP A 32 -47.43 -32.59 13.90
N ASP A 33 -47.03 -33.45 12.97
CA ASP A 33 -45.78 -33.37 12.22
C ASP A 33 -45.84 -32.12 11.33
N SER A 34 -45.52 -30.97 11.90
CA SER A 34 -44.92 -29.88 11.14
C SER A 34 -43.43 -29.90 11.44
N GLU A 35 -42.65 -30.51 10.55
CA GLU A 35 -41.23 -30.19 10.41
C GLU A 35 -41.12 -28.71 10.05
N GLN A 36 -41.19 -27.85 11.05
CA GLN A 36 -40.73 -26.49 10.94
C GLN A 36 -39.20 -26.60 10.97
N THR A 37 -38.61 -26.67 9.77
CA THR A 37 -37.16 -26.51 9.57
C THR A 37 -36.77 -25.19 10.21
N SER A 38 -36.24 -25.23 11.43
CA SER A 38 -35.63 -24.06 12.05
C SER A 38 -34.28 -23.88 11.37
N GLU A 39 -34.26 -23.19 10.24
CA GLU A 39 -33.02 -22.74 9.64
C GLU A 39 -32.35 -21.80 10.66
N THR A 40 -31.17 -22.21 11.14
CA THR A 40 -30.32 -21.33 11.93
C THR A 40 -29.91 -20.18 11.02
N PRO A 41 -29.99 -18.90 11.44
CA PRO A 41 -29.54 -17.80 10.60
C PRO A 41 -28.08 -18.02 10.22
N VAL A 42 -27.81 -18.05 8.91
CA VAL A 42 -26.46 -18.15 8.34
C VAL A 42 -25.65 -16.96 8.86
N SER A 43 -24.42 -17.20 9.34
CA SER A 43 -23.55 -16.11 9.79
C SER A 43 -23.15 -15.22 8.60
N GLU A 44 -22.88 -13.94 8.86
CA GLU A 44 -22.42 -13.01 7.82
C GLU A 44 -21.12 -13.50 7.14
N GLU A 45 -20.25 -14.15 7.90
CA GLU A 45 -19.03 -14.80 7.42
C GLU A 45 -19.33 -15.92 6.42
N GLN A 46 -20.27 -16.81 6.75
CA GLN A 46 -20.65 -17.90 5.86
C GLN A 46 -21.37 -17.38 4.61
N GLN A 47 -22.23 -16.36 4.75
CA GLN A 47 -22.87 -15.72 3.61
C GLN A 47 -21.84 -15.11 2.65
N ALA A 48 -20.79 -14.46 3.17
CA ALA A 48 -19.73 -13.92 2.33
C ALA A 48 -18.99 -15.01 1.53
N ILE A 49 -18.73 -16.17 2.15
CA ILE A 49 -18.13 -17.33 1.45
C ILE A 49 -19.06 -17.84 0.36
N ASP A 50 -20.34 -18.04 0.66
CA ASP A 50 -21.33 -18.56 -0.28
C ASP A 50 -21.49 -17.61 -1.49
N ASP A 51 -21.58 -16.29 -1.24
CA ASP A 51 -21.65 -15.25 -2.26
C ASP A 51 -20.42 -15.26 -3.18
N MET A 52 -19.21 -15.44 -2.62
CA MET A 52 -17.98 -15.58 -3.41
C MET A 52 -17.99 -16.85 -4.26
N VAL A 53 -18.39 -17.99 -3.67
CA VAL A 53 -18.43 -19.27 -4.37
C VAL A 53 -19.38 -19.18 -5.57
N GLU A 54 -20.57 -18.61 -5.39
CA GLU A 54 -21.56 -18.40 -6.45
C GLU A 54 -20.98 -17.53 -7.58
N ALA A 55 -20.36 -16.38 -7.24
CA ALA A 55 -19.76 -15.50 -8.23
C ALA A 55 -18.65 -16.19 -9.05
N LEU A 56 -17.89 -17.09 -8.43
CA LEU A 56 -16.80 -17.83 -9.05
C LEU A 56 -17.25 -19.06 -9.85
N GLU A 57 -18.50 -19.52 -9.73
CA GLU A 57 -18.99 -20.69 -10.50
C GLU A 57 -18.91 -20.48 -12.01
N THR A 58 -19.10 -19.24 -12.45
CA THR A 58 -19.07 -18.85 -13.86
C THR A 58 -17.67 -18.50 -14.37
N GLN A 59 -16.64 -18.60 -13.53
CA GLN A 59 -15.28 -18.18 -13.82
C GLN A 59 -14.33 -19.39 -13.82
N PRO A 60 -14.21 -20.12 -14.95
CA PRO A 60 -13.39 -21.33 -15.01
C PRO A 60 -11.92 -21.06 -14.71
N ASP A 61 -11.42 -19.87 -15.04
CA ASP A 61 -10.03 -19.45 -14.82
C ASP A 61 -9.72 -19.12 -13.34
N LEU A 62 -10.72 -19.14 -12.45
CA LEU A 62 -10.59 -18.86 -11.02
C LEU A 62 -11.00 -20.05 -10.14
N SER A 63 -11.15 -21.23 -10.74
CA SER A 63 -11.64 -22.44 -10.06
C SER A 63 -10.77 -22.86 -8.88
N ASP A 64 -9.45 -22.63 -8.96
CA ASP A 64 -8.53 -23.00 -7.88
C ASP A 64 -8.77 -22.13 -6.65
N PHE A 65 -8.91 -20.81 -6.85
CA PHE A 65 -9.26 -19.88 -5.77
C PHE A 65 -10.58 -20.23 -5.10
N LYS A 66 -11.60 -20.59 -5.88
CA LYS A 66 -12.89 -21.05 -5.35
C LYS A 66 -12.74 -22.25 -4.40
N ASN A 67 -11.91 -23.23 -4.76
CA ASN A 67 -11.70 -24.43 -3.95
C ASN A 67 -11.03 -24.11 -2.60
N TRP A 68 -10.20 -23.07 -2.56
CA TRP A 68 -9.48 -22.63 -1.38
C TRP A 68 -10.32 -21.82 -0.38
N LEU A 69 -11.46 -21.26 -0.80
CA LEU A 69 -12.35 -20.48 0.08
C LEU A 69 -12.86 -21.29 1.28
N SER A 70 -12.91 -22.62 1.18
CA SER A 70 -13.38 -23.52 2.24
C SER A 70 -12.53 -23.49 3.53
N VAL A 71 -11.31 -22.96 3.47
CA VAL A 71 -10.40 -22.88 4.64
C VAL A 71 -10.13 -21.45 5.09
N VAL A 72 -10.81 -20.45 4.51
CA VAL A 72 -10.57 -19.04 4.86
C VAL A 72 -11.32 -18.70 6.13
N ASP A 73 -10.59 -18.20 7.13
CA ASP A 73 -11.20 -17.53 8.26
C ASP A 73 -11.63 -16.11 7.85
N MET A 74 -12.95 -15.90 7.78
CA MET A 74 -13.57 -14.62 7.46
C MET A 74 -13.91 -13.82 8.72
N SER A 75 -13.36 -14.21 9.87
CA SER A 75 -13.55 -13.49 11.13
C SER A 75 -13.12 -12.03 10.97
N GLY A 76 -14.07 -11.12 11.17
CA GLY A 76 -13.86 -9.67 10.98
C GLY A 76 -14.50 -9.07 9.73
N VAL A 77 -15.12 -9.88 8.86
CA VAL A 77 -16.05 -9.34 7.85
C VAL A 77 -17.31 -8.82 8.54
N ASP A 78 -17.65 -7.56 8.28
CA ASP A 78 -18.84 -6.88 8.81
C ASP A 78 -19.91 -6.77 7.71
N GLY A 79 -21.14 -7.20 8.01
CA GLY A 79 -22.27 -7.11 7.09
C GLY A 79 -22.09 -7.89 5.79
N ALA A 80 -21.28 -8.96 5.80
CA ALA A 80 -20.85 -9.71 4.62
C ALA A 80 -20.16 -8.85 3.53
N GLN A 81 -19.60 -7.69 3.90
CA GLN A 81 -18.91 -6.80 2.95
C GLN A 81 -17.44 -7.16 2.84
N PHE A 82 -17.03 -7.56 1.64
CA PHE A 82 -15.64 -7.91 1.34
C PHE A 82 -15.25 -7.48 -0.07
N THR A 83 -13.94 -7.44 -0.32
CA THR A 83 -13.35 -7.39 -1.66
C THR A 83 -12.30 -8.47 -1.76
N ALA A 84 -12.47 -9.41 -2.69
CA ALA A 84 -11.53 -10.49 -2.94
C ALA A 84 -10.69 -10.21 -4.19
N PHE A 85 -9.44 -10.64 -4.17
CA PHE A 85 -8.49 -10.57 -5.28
C PHE A 85 -8.15 -12.01 -5.69
N ALA A 86 -8.91 -12.57 -6.62
CA ALA A 86 -8.82 -13.97 -7.02
C ALA A 86 -7.74 -14.16 -8.12
N PRO A 87 -6.68 -14.94 -7.87
CA PRO A 87 -5.68 -15.21 -8.89
C PRO A 87 -6.19 -16.18 -9.96
N LYS A 88 -5.69 -16.00 -11.18
CA LYS A 88 -5.90 -16.97 -12.27
C LYS A 88 -5.27 -18.31 -11.95
N ASN A 89 -5.89 -19.37 -12.45
CA ASN A 89 -5.34 -20.71 -12.38
C ASN A 89 -3.96 -20.76 -13.05
N GLY A 90 -2.97 -21.36 -12.39
CA GLY A 90 -1.65 -21.64 -12.97
C GLY A 90 -0.75 -20.44 -13.25
N THR A 91 -1.09 -19.23 -12.79
CA THR A 91 -0.24 -18.04 -12.92
C THR A 91 0.67 -17.83 -11.71
N GLY A 92 1.96 -17.55 -11.98
CA GLY A 92 3.01 -17.25 -11.01
C GLY A 92 4.39 -17.40 -11.67
N ASN A 93 5.19 -16.34 -11.69
CA ASN A 93 6.49 -16.30 -12.37
C ASN A 93 7.56 -17.10 -11.61
N GLY A 94 7.73 -18.37 -11.98
CA GLY A 94 8.87 -19.19 -11.58
C GLY A 94 8.52 -20.30 -10.59
N THR A 95 8.51 -21.54 -11.08
CA THR A 95 8.74 -22.82 -10.35
C THR A 95 8.02 -23.15 -9.02
N GLU A 96 7.22 -22.29 -8.38
CA GLU A 96 6.64 -22.58 -7.06
C GLU A 96 5.15 -22.19 -6.86
N PHE A 97 4.39 -21.83 -7.90
CA PHE A 97 2.92 -21.72 -7.79
C PHE A 97 2.14 -22.95 -8.30
N SER A 98 2.84 -23.96 -8.83
CA SER A 98 2.21 -25.17 -9.41
C SER A 98 1.92 -26.28 -8.41
N ARG A 99 1.99 -26.02 -7.10
CA ARG A 99 1.55 -26.97 -6.06
C ARG A 99 0.76 -26.21 -5.02
N ALA A 100 -0.28 -26.86 -4.51
CA ALA A 100 -1.16 -26.44 -3.44
C ALA A 100 -0.46 -26.16 -2.08
N GLU A 101 0.82 -25.77 -2.09
CA GLU A 101 1.66 -25.50 -0.93
C GLU A 101 1.77 -23.99 -0.62
N THR A 102 1.44 -23.08 -1.56
CA THR A 102 1.53 -21.61 -1.35
C THR A 102 0.22 -20.92 -0.97
N LEU A 103 -0.92 -21.60 -1.04
CA LEU A 103 -2.25 -21.08 -0.67
C LEU A 103 -2.82 -21.87 0.52
N THR A 104 -2.09 -21.75 1.63
CA THR A 104 -2.51 -22.13 2.97
C THR A 104 -3.62 -21.20 3.49
N GLU A 105 -4.34 -21.61 4.54
CA GLU A 105 -5.31 -20.76 5.25
C GLU A 105 -4.81 -19.32 5.49
N GLU A 106 -3.56 -19.20 5.93
CA GLU A 106 -2.90 -17.92 6.21
C GLU A 106 -2.72 -17.04 4.96
N THR A 107 -2.40 -17.63 3.82
CA THR A 107 -2.10 -16.89 2.58
C THR A 107 -3.34 -16.57 1.76
N ILE A 108 -4.39 -17.40 1.83
CA ILE A 108 -5.67 -17.09 1.17
C ILE A 108 -6.34 -15.89 1.86
N GLY A 109 -6.24 -15.77 3.18
CA GLY A 109 -6.79 -14.63 3.92
C GLY A 109 -6.23 -13.27 3.46
N ARG A 110 -5.01 -13.22 2.89
CA ARG A 110 -4.46 -11.99 2.28
C ARG A 110 -5.24 -11.52 1.06
N HIS A 111 -5.85 -12.45 0.34
CA HIS A 111 -6.57 -12.18 -0.91
C HIS A 111 -7.97 -11.63 -0.66
N VAL A 112 -8.43 -11.55 0.58
CA VAL A 112 -9.74 -11.01 0.94
C VAL A 112 -9.55 -9.86 1.91
N VAL A 113 -10.10 -8.70 1.56
CA VAL A 113 -10.06 -7.50 2.41
C VAL A 113 -11.44 -7.13 2.92
N VAL A 114 -11.47 -6.53 4.11
CA VAL A 114 -12.72 -6.10 4.77
C VAL A 114 -13.28 -4.87 4.06
N GLY A 115 -14.55 -4.94 3.65
CA GLY A 115 -15.28 -3.89 2.94
C GLY A 115 -15.41 -4.11 1.44
N ASN A 116 -16.48 -3.57 0.84
CA ASN A 116 -16.77 -3.66 -0.60
C ASN A 116 -16.27 -2.41 -1.33
N TYR A 117 -15.16 -2.55 -2.05
CA TYR A 117 -14.52 -1.49 -2.82
C TYR A 117 -14.77 -1.69 -4.31
N THR A 118 -15.32 -0.67 -4.96
CA THR A 118 -15.31 -0.57 -6.42
C THR A 118 -13.92 -0.18 -6.93
N LYS A 119 -13.64 -0.41 -8.22
CA LYS A 119 -12.36 -0.06 -8.84
C LYS A 119 -12.00 1.42 -8.67
N ASP A 120 -12.98 2.30 -8.71
CA ASP A 120 -12.77 3.75 -8.53
C ASP A 120 -12.38 4.09 -7.09
N GLN A 121 -12.88 3.33 -6.11
CA GLN A 121 -12.55 3.51 -4.69
C GLN A 121 -11.14 2.99 -4.33
N LEU A 122 -10.54 2.14 -5.17
CA LEU A 122 -9.16 1.64 -5.01
C LEU A 122 -8.13 2.71 -5.43
N ILE A 123 -8.13 3.85 -4.74
CA ILE A 123 -7.28 5.01 -5.05
C ILE A 123 -5.79 4.78 -4.76
N GLU A 124 -4.91 5.58 -5.38
CA GLU A 124 -3.46 5.55 -5.15
C GLU A 124 -3.13 5.67 -3.65
N GLY A 125 -2.22 4.83 -3.17
CA GLY A 125 -1.75 4.84 -1.79
C GLY A 125 -2.75 4.29 -0.76
N LEU A 126 -3.93 3.82 -1.17
CA LEU A 126 -4.89 3.20 -0.26
C LEU A 126 -4.28 1.92 0.34
N VAL A 127 -4.34 1.82 1.67
CA VAL A 127 -3.94 0.62 2.42
C VAL A 127 -5.19 -0.04 2.97
N LEU A 128 -5.45 -1.26 2.51
CA LEU A 128 -6.57 -2.09 2.91
C LEU A 128 -6.13 -3.12 3.95
N LYS A 129 -7.06 -3.56 4.80
CA LYS A 129 -6.82 -4.62 5.78
C LYS A 129 -7.40 -5.92 5.26
N SER A 130 -6.55 -6.94 5.08
CA SER A 130 -7.00 -8.29 4.75
C SER A 130 -7.59 -9.01 5.97
N VAL A 131 -8.36 -10.08 5.73
CA VAL A 131 -9.00 -10.87 6.81
C VAL A 131 -7.98 -11.60 7.69
N ASN A 132 -6.79 -11.92 7.15
CA ASN A 132 -5.66 -12.42 7.95
C ASN A 132 -4.92 -11.32 8.74
N GLY A 133 -5.33 -10.06 8.62
CA GLY A 133 -4.74 -8.93 9.32
C GLY A 133 -3.49 -8.34 8.66
N GLU A 134 -3.08 -8.79 7.48
CA GLU A 134 -2.03 -8.13 6.70
C GLU A 134 -2.54 -6.85 6.01
N ASN A 135 -1.61 -6.03 5.54
CA ASN A 135 -1.93 -4.86 4.74
C ASN A 135 -1.87 -5.23 3.26
N VAL A 136 -2.87 -4.80 2.50
CA VAL A 136 -2.90 -4.86 1.04
C VAL A 136 -2.79 -3.44 0.49
N TYR A 137 -1.78 -3.21 -0.34
CA TYR A 137 -1.40 -1.88 -0.81
C TYR A 137 -1.94 -1.66 -2.22
N VAL A 138 -2.61 -0.54 -2.44
CA VAL A 138 -3.15 -0.15 -3.74
C VAL A 138 -2.24 0.87 -4.40
N THR A 139 -1.88 0.62 -5.65
CA THR A 139 -1.24 1.60 -6.54
C THR A 139 -2.00 1.72 -7.85
N ARG A 140 -1.85 2.84 -8.56
CA ARG A 140 -2.46 3.15 -9.85
C ARG A 140 -1.40 3.64 -10.83
N ASP A 141 -1.58 3.25 -12.08
CA ASP A 141 -0.79 3.69 -13.22
C ASP A 141 -1.79 4.05 -14.35
N GLY A 142 -2.19 5.32 -14.37
CA GLY A 142 -3.33 5.79 -15.13
C GLY A 142 -4.63 5.06 -14.73
N ASP A 143 -5.26 4.39 -15.70
CA ASP A 143 -6.48 3.59 -15.47
C ASP A 143 -6.20 2.20 -14.87
N ASN A 144 -4.93 1.77 -14.84
CA ASN A 144 -4.57 0.49 -14.26
C ASN A 144 -4.53 0.59 -12.74
N VAL A 145 -5.18 -0.35 -12.06
CA VAL A 145 -5.12 -0.50 -10.61
C VAL A 145 -4.30 -1.74 -10.29
N ARG A 146 -3.44 -1.63 -9.30
CA ARG A 146 -2.58 -2.70 -8.79
C ARG A 146 -2.82 -2.89 -7.31
N VAL A 147 -2.83 -4.14 -6.87
CA VAL A 147 -2.90 -4.53 -5.46
C VAL A 147 -1.69 -5.39 -5.14
N ASN A 148 -0.92 -5.00 -4.13
CA ASN A 148 0.42 -5.54 -3.89
C ASN A 148 1.22 -5.66 -5.22
N GLY A 149 1.21 -4.59 -6.03
CA GLY A 149 1.95 -4.52 -7.31
C GLY A 149 1.34 -5.33 -8.48
N ILE A 150 0.35 -6.18 -8.22
CA ILE A 150 -0.28 -7.06 -9.19
C ILE A 150 -1.50 -6.36 -9.79
N VAL A 151 -1.63 -6.38 -11.12
CA VAL A 151 -2.73 -5.71 -11.84
C VAL A 151 -4.06 -6.44 -11.55
N ILE A 152 -5.11 -5.67 -11.25
CA ILE A 152 -6.49 -6.17 -11.22
C ILE A 152 -7.14 -6.04 -12.60
N GLU A 153 -7.94 -7.03 -12.99
CA GLU A 153 -8.62 -7.08 -14.28
C GLU A 153 -10.11 -6.69 -14.17
N GLY A 154 -10.62 -6.02 -15.21
CA GLY A 154 -12.04 -5.63 -15.31
C GLY A 154 -12.48 -4.64 -14.23
N ASP A 155 -13.79 -4.64 -13.95
CA ASP A 155 -14.46 -3.78 -12.95
C ASP A 155 -14.87 -4.55 -11.68
N GLY A 156 -14.43 -5.80 -11.58
CA GLY A 156 -14.80 -6.73 -10.51
C GLY A 156 -16.20 -7.33 -10.70
N ILE A 157 -16.33 -8.56 -10.24
CA ILE A 157 -17.54 -9.39 -10.28
C ILE A 157 -18.31 -9.14 -8.99
N SER A 158 -19.61 -8.86 -9.08
CA SER A 158 -20.47 -8.72 -7.90
C SER A 158 -20.64 -10.08 -7.23
N ALA A 159 -20.52 -10.12 -5.90
CA ALA A 159 -20.68 -11.33 -5.11
C ALA A 159 -21.50 -10.98 -3.86
N GLY A 160 -22.83 -11.03 -3.98
CA GLY A 160 -23.76 -10.57 -2.94
C GLY A 160 -23.47 -9.16 -2.43
N GLN A 161 -23.08 -9.02 -1.16
CA GLN A 161 -22.68 -7.72 -0.57
C GLN A 161 -21.21 -7.34 -0.79
N GLY A 162 -20.40 -8.23 -1.37
CA GLY A 162 -19.00 -8.03 -1.70
C GLY A 162 -18.70 -8.01 -3.20
N ARG A 163 -17.41 -8.11 -3.52
CA ARG A 163 -16.88 -8.06 -4.89
C ARG A 163 -15.64 -8.91 -5.04
N VAL A 164 -15.42 -9.44 -6.25
CA VAL A 164 -14.22 -10.21 -6.60
C VAL A 164 -13.54 -9.59 -7.81
N PHE A 165 -12.28 -9.18 -7.67
CA PHE A 165 -11.41 -8.80 -8.78
C PHE A 165 -10.52 -9.96 -9.17
N THR A 166 -10.28 -10.13 -10.46
CA THR A 166 -9.27 -11.07 -10.95
C THR A 166 -7.89 -10.43 -10.88
N VAL A 167 -6.89 -11.15 -10.38
CA VAL A 167 -5.48 -10.76 -10.42
C VAL A 167 -4.67 -11.72 -11.26
N THR A 168 -3.63 -11.21 -11.89
CA THR A 168 -2.78 -12.01 -12.79
C THR A 168 -1.88 -12.99 -12.05
N GLU A 169 -1.63 -12.77 -10.76
CA GLU A 169 -0.76 -13.59 -9.91
C GLU A 169 -1.31 -13.57 -8.48
N PRO A 170 -1.03 -14.58 -7.64
CA PRO A 170 -1.44 -14.57 -6.23
C PRO A 170 -0.71 -13.48 -5.42
N LEU A 171 -1.40 -12.91 -4.44
CA LEU A 171 -0.85 -11.89 -3.55
C LEU A 171 0.17 -12.51 -2.59
N GLU A 172 1.37 -11.98 -2.61
CA GLU A 172 2.42 -12.30 -1.64
C GLU A 172 2.38 -11.34 -0.43
N GLU A 173 2.98 -11.78 0.68
CA GLU A 173 3.14 -10.94 1.88
C GLU A 173 3.95 -9.72 1.48
N ARG A 174 3.50 -8.55 1.91
CA ARG A 174 4.15 -7.31 1.51
C ARG A 174 4.45 -6.43 2.72
N ALA A 175 5.73 -6.42 3.10
CA ALA A 175 6.24 -5.50 4.10
C ALA A 175 6.46 -4.11 3.48
N ALA A 176 5.37 -3.38 3.18
CA ALA A 176 5.30 -1.94 2.88
C ALA A 176 6.15 -1.32 1.73
N ALA A 177 7.24 -1.95 1.26
CA ALA A 177 8.13 -1.43 0.22
C ALA A 177 8.16 -2.36 -1.00
N TYR A 178 8.12 -1.80 -2.21
CA TYR A 178 8.36 -2.54 -3.46
C TYR A 178 9.70 -2.17 -4.08
N TYR A 179 10.26 -1.04 -3.67
CA TYR A 179 11.55 -0.54 -4.10
C TYR A 179 12.31 -0.01 -2.89
N VAL A 180 13.61 -0.26 -2.92
CA VAL A 180 14.57 0.28 -1.97
C VAL A 180 15.59 1.10 -2.75
N THR A 181 15.45 2.44 -2.70
CA THR A 181 16.50 3.33 -3.20
C THR A 181 17.57 3.50 -2.13
N LYS A 182 18.82 3.18 -2.46
CA LYS A 182 19.99 3.53 -1.65
C LYS A 182 20.61 4.83 -2.13
N MET A 183 20.71 5.81 -1.25
CA MET A 183 21.35 7.09 -1.54
C MET A 183 22.67 7.22 -0.78
N GLN A 184 23.66 7.80 -1.43
CA GLN A 184 24.95 8.16 -0.83
C GLN A 184 25.18 9.65 -1.01
N VAL A 185 25.04 10.45 0.05
CA VAL A 185 25.27 11.89 -0.01
C VAL A 185 26.69 12.22 0.46
N ASN A 186 27.43 12.91 -0.40
CA ASN A 186 28.82 13.28 -0.15
C ASN A 186 29.03 14.80 -0.17
N LEU A 187 29.91 15.27 0.71
CA LEU A 187 30.44 16.62 0.75
C LEU A 187 31.58 16.79 -0.26
N LEU A 188 31.44 17.79 -1.12
CA LEU A 188 32.50 18.28 -2.00
C LEU A 188 33.17 19.50 -1.37
N THR A 189 34.49 19.42 -1.20
CA THR A 189 35.31 20.55 -0.74
C THR A 189 36.20 21.01 -1.88
N LYS A 190 36.16 22.30 -2.21
CA LYS A 190 36.97 22.86 -3.29
C LYS A 190 38.47 22.58 -3.05
N GLY A 191 39.14 22.09 -4.09
CA GLY A 191 40.55 21.71 -4.04
C GLY A 191 40.81 20.34 -3.38
N ASN A 192 39.77 19.60 -3.02
CA ASN A 192 39.87 18.21 -2.57
C ASN A 192 39.18 17.27 -3.58
N PRO A 193 39.93 16.39 -4.26
CA PRO A 193 39.36 15.45 -5.22
C PRO A 193 38.64 14.26 -4.56
N GLU A 194 38.72 14.11 -3.24
CA GLU A 194 38.08 13.02 -2.50
C GLU A 194 36.81 13.52 -1.77
N PRO A 195 35.60 13.19 -2.26
CA PRO A 195 34.36 13.47 -1.56
C PRO A 195 34.30 12.73 -0.22
N ALA A 196 33.83 13.42 0.82
CA ALA A 196 33.63 12.83 2.14
C ALA A 196 32.14 12.51 2.37
N PRO A 197 31.77 11.49 3.15
CA PRO A 197 30.38 11.24 3.50
C PRO A 197 29.77 12.42 4.26
N LEU A 198 28.48 12.70 4.06
CA LEU A 198 27.77 13.80 4.72
C LEU A 198 26.56 13.29 5.51
N GLU A 199 26.73 13.21 6.83
CA GLU A 199 25.69 12.81 7.79
C GLU A 199 24.60 13.88 7.98
N GLY A 200 23.39 13.48 8.34
CA GLY A 200 22.30 14.37 8.75
C GLY A 200 21.75 15.24 7.62
N VAL A 201 21.94 14.84 6.36
CA VAL A 201 21.27 15.44 5.21
C VAL A 201 19.83 14.95 5.19
N THR A 202 18.89 15.88 5.11
CA THR A 202 17.47 15.56 4.99
C THR A 202 17.13 15.30 3.52
N ILE A 203 16.66 14.09 3.22
CA ILE A 203 16.16 13.70 1.91
C ILE A 203 14.63 13.71 1.98
N THR A 204 13.99 14.60 1.24
CA THR A 204 12.53 14.65 1.11
C THR A 204 12.14 14.04 -0.21
N VAL A 205 11.26 13.05 -0.19
CA VAL A 205 10.80 12.35 -1.40
C VAL A 205 9.35 12.74 -1.70
N TYR A 206 9.02 12.79 -2.98
CA TYR A 206 7.76 13.26 -3.54
C TYR A 206 7.13 12.22 -4.48
N ASP A 207 5.81 12.23 -4.56
CA ASP A 207 5.02 11.48 -5.54
C ASP A 207 5.18 12.09 -6.95
N GLU A 208 5.36 11.25 -7.97
CA GLU A 208 5.48 11.62 -9.38
C GLU A 208 4.21 12.27 -9.95
N ASN A 209 3.06 12.08 -9.30
CA ASN A 209 1.75 12.35 -9.91
C ASN A 209 1.18 13.77 -9.77
N ASP A 210 1.90 14.77 -9.26
CA ASP A 210 1.29 16.10 -9.07
C ASP A 210 2.28 17.28 -9.23
N GLU A 211 1.81 18.35 -9.90
CA GLU A 211 2.47 19.66 -9.96
C GLU A 211 2.75 20.24 -8.55
N ASN A 212 2.12 19.67 -7.53
CA ASN A 212 2.19 20.11 -6.14
C ASN A 212 3.34 19.50 -5.30
N TYR A 213 4.09 18.50 -5.79
CA TYR A 213 5.16 17.83 -5.03
C TYR A 213 4.68 17.37 -3.64
N VAL A 214 3.73 16.43 -3.59
CA VAL A 214 3.25 15.87 -2.32
C VAL A 214 4.37 15.04 -1.68
N VAL A 215 4.72 15.37 -0.44
CA VAL A 215 5.78 14.66 0.31
C VAL A 215 5.29 13.27 0.71
N ILE A 216 5.97 12.23 0.21
CA ILE A 216 5.70 10.83 0.60
C ILE A 216 6.49 10.41 1.83
N GLY A 217 7.61 11.08 2.10
CA GLY A 217 8.42 10.80 3.27
C GLY A 217 9.65 11.68 3.39
N THR A 218 10.35 11.52 4.50
CA THR A 218 11.61 12.22 4.76
C THR A 218 12.55 11.30 5.53
N TRP A 219 13.79 11.22 5.04
CA TRP A 219 14.86 10.40 5.59
C TRP A 219 16.07 11.26 5.92
N GLN A 220 16.97 10.74 6.76
CA GLN A 220 18.24 11.38 7.06
C GLN A 220 19.39 10.45 6.76
N THR A 221 20.49 11.01 6.27
CA THR A 221 21.73 10.25 6.09
C THR A 221 22.38 9.94 7.43
N ASP A 222 22.97 8.75 7.54
CA ASP A 222 23.76 8.30 8.68
C ASP A 222 25.21 8.84 8.65
N ALA A 223 26.05 8.40 9.59
CA ALA A 223 27.45 8.79 9.71
C ALA A 223 28.30 8.48 8.46
N ASP A 224 27.88 7.50 7.66
CA ASP A 224 28.52 7.12 6.41
C ASP A 224 27.92 7.89 5.21
N GLY A 225 27.03 8.85 5.44
CA GLY A 225 26.36 9.61 4.39
C GLY A 225 25.30 8.80 3.63
N ALA A 226 24.94 7.63 4.14
CA ALA A 226 24.01 6.71 3.48
C ALA A 226 22.57 6.92 3.98
N ALA A 227 21.60 6.73 3.08
CA ALA A 227 20.19 6.65 3.42
C ALA A 227 19.52 5.52 2.64
N VAL A 228 18.61 4.80 3.31
CA VAL A 228 17.79 3.73 2.72
C VAL A 228 16.36 4.23 2.67
N ILE A 229 15.82 4.36 1.46
CA ILE A 229 14.49 4.89 1.20
C ILE A 229 13.63 3.74 0.72
N GLU A 230 12.58 3.47 1.47
CA GLU A 230 11.57 2.46 1.14
C GLU A 230 10.37 3.14 0.49
N HIS A 231 9.98 2.68 -0.70
CA HIS A 231 8.86 3.26 -1.45
C HIS A 231 8.14 2.21 -2.30
N VAL A 232 6.97 2.60 -2.84
CA VAL A 232 6.07 1.70 -3.58
C VAL A 232 6.08 1.94 -5.09
N GLN A 233 6.69 3.05 -5.55
CA GLN A 233 6.75 3.47 -6.95
C GLN A 233 8.10 3.10 -7.57
N PRO A 234 8.18 2.71 -8.86
CA PRO A 234 9.46 2.40 -9.55
C PRO A 234 10.41 3.59 -9.66
N THR A 235 9.88 4.77 -9.42
CA THR A 235 10.52 6.06 -9.61
C THR A 235 10.22 6.89 -8.39
N ILE A 236 11.19 7.70 -7.98
CA ILE A 236 10.99 8.71 -6.94
C ILE A 236 11.53 10.05 -7.39
N TYR A 237 10.85 11.10 -6.94
CA TYR A 237 11.36 12.46 -7.01
C TYR A 237 11.85 12.88 -5.63
N TYR A 238 13.00 13.52 -5.52
CA TYR A 238 13.52 13.90 -4.20
C TYR A 238 14.25 15.25 -4.20
N THR A 239 14.43 15.82 -3.02
CA THR A 239 15.33 16.94 -2.77
C THR A 239 16.22 16.63 -1.57
N VAL A 240 17.42 17.18 -1.57
CA VAL A 240 18.35 17.11 -0.44
C VAL A 240 18.47 18.48 0.22
N SER A 241 18.51 18.51 1.55
CA SER A 241 18.67 19.76 2.29
C SER A 241 19.44 19.55 3.58
N LYS A 242 20.33 20.49 3.88
CA LYS A 242 21.07 20.55 5.14
C LYS A 242 21.50 22.00 5.39
N GLU A 243 21.31 22.49 6.61
CA GLU A 243 21.72 23.85 6.97
C GLU A 243 23.22 24.06 6.71
N GLY A 244 23.58 25.15 6.02
CA GLY A 244 24.95 25.47 5.65
C GLY A 244 25.49 24.74 4.43
N TYR A 245 24.67 23.94 3.73
CA TYR A 245 25.06 23.22 2.52
C TYR A 245 24.05 23.43 1.38
N SER A 246 24.52 23.29 0.14
CA SER A 246 23.68 23.30 -1.06
C SER A 246 24.17 22.24 -2.05
N ASP A 247 23.27 21.65 -2.82
CA ASP A 247 23.54 20.81 -3.99
C ASP A 247 23.73 21.63 -5.28
N THR A 248 23.79 22.97 -5.17
CA THR A 248 24.07 23.88 -6.29
C THR A 248 25.13 24.93 -5.95
N VAL A 249 25.80 25.43 -6.98
CA VAL A 249 26.70 26.58 -6.93
C VAL A 249 26.25 27.59 -7.99
N ASN A 250 25.79 28.76 -7.59
CA ASN A 250 25.24 29.77 -8.51
C ASN A 250 24.13 29.22 -9.44
N GLY A 251 23.27 28.34 -8.92
CA GLY A 251 22.21 27.67 -9.69
C GLY A 251 22.68 26.48 -10.52
N TRP A 252 23.98 26.22 -10.62
CA TRP A 252 24.52 25.03 -11.28
C TRP A 252 24.56 23.85 -10.32
N ARG A 253 23.92 22.76 -10.69
CA ARG A 253 23.90 21.54 -9.89
C ARG A 253 25.24 20.82 -9.94
N VAL A 254 25.79 20.46 -8.79
CA VAL A 254 27.07 19.75 -8.72
C VAL A 254 26.90 18.26 -9.01
N SER A 255 27.88 17.69 -9.74
CA SER A 255 27.93 16.28 -10.13
C SER A 255 29.13 15.53 -9.55
N GLY A 256 30.06 16.25 -8.91
CA GLY A 256 31.29 15.72 -8.37
C GLY A 256 32.42 16.75 -8.42
N VAL A 257 33.66 16.26 -8.37
CA VAL A 257 34.88 17.06 -8.55
C VAL A 257 35.81 16.41 -9.57
N ASP A 258 36.59 17.22 -10.26
CA ASP A 258 37.66 16.74 -11.15
C ASP A 258 38.92 16.31 -10.36
N GLU A 259 39.97 15.89 -11.07
CA GLU A 259 41.26 15.47 -10.48
C GLU A 259 41.94 16.57 -9.65
N ASN A 260 41.56 17.85 -9.85
CA ASN A 260 42.11 19.00 -9.13
C ASN A 260 41.20 19.45 -7.96
N GLY A 261 40.05 18.80 -7.77
CA GLY A 261 39.06 19.20 -6.78
C GLY A 261 38.21 20.40 -7.19
N GLU A 262 38.16 20.73 -8.49
CA GLU A 262 37.22 21.73 -9.02
C GLU A 262 35.85 21.09 -9.26
N TYR A 263 34.78 21.84 -9.01
CA TYR A 263 33.42 21.32 -9.13
C TYR A 263 33.07 20.98 -10.57
N MET A 264 32.47 19.82 -10.75
CA MET A 264 31.82 19.42 -12.00
C MET A 264 30.32 19.65 -11.87
N TYR A 265 29.68 19.93 -13.00
CA TYR A 265 28.25 20.27 -13.06
C TYR A 265 27.47 19.24 -13.88
N VAL A 266 26.17 19.16 -13.62
CA VAL A 266 25.25 18.37 -14.43
C VAL A 266 24.78 19.18 -15.62
N ASP A 267 24.85 18.56 -16.80
CA ASP A 267 24.05 18.91 -17.97
C ASP A 267 22.60 18.55 -17.65
N TYR A 268 21.83 19.56 -17.28
CA TYR A 268 20.49 19.42 -16.71
C TYR A 268 19.44 19.23 -17.81
N ASN A 269 19.63 19.87 -18.95
CA ASN A 269 18.70 19.75 -20.08
C ASN A 269 18.97 18.52 -20.96
N GLY A 270 20.14 17.88 -20.81
CA GLY A 270 20.54 16.65 -21.50
C GLY A 270 20.94 16.84 -22.97
N ASP A 271 21.34 18.04 -23.39
CA ASP A 271 21.71 18.33 -24.77
C ASP A 271 23.20 18.08 -25.09
N GLY A 272 23.99 17.72 -24.08
CA GLY A 272 25.41 17.44 -24.16
C GLY A 272 26.31 18.68 -24.05
N VAL A 273 25.76 19.86 -23.75
CA VAL A 273 26.48 21.14 -23.69
C VAL A 273 26.19 21.84 -22.37
N LEU A 274 27.22 22.03 -21.55
CA LEU A 274 27.11 22.84 -20.33
C LEU A 274 26.95 24.33 -20.69
N ASP A 275 25.73 24.86 -20.56
CA ASP A 275 25.41 26.26 -20.84
C ASP A 275 24.32 26.85 -19.91
N ASN A 276 23.91 28.10 -20.16
CA ASN A 276 22.96 28.79 -19.27
C ASN A 276 21.58 28.12 -19.17
N ASN A 277 21.24 27.20 -20.07
CA ASN A 277 20.01 26.43 -20.00
C ASN A 277 20.06 25.33 -18.93
N ASP A 278 21.24 25.04 -18.36
CA ASP A 278 21.43 24.10 -17.24
C ASP A 278 21.28 24.75 -15.86
N VAL A 279 21.20 26.08 -15.81
CA VAL A 279 21.06 26.82 -14.57
C VAL A 279 19.65 26.65 -14.02
N ILE A 280 19.57 26.12 -12.81
CA ILE A 280 18.30 25.91 -12.12
C ILE A 280 17.81 27.26 -11.55
N THR A 281 16.71 27.77 -12.09
CA THR A 281 16.12 29.06 -11.69
C THR A 281 14.78 28.93 -10.95
N GLU A 282 14.21 27.73 -10.91
CA GLU A 282 12.89 27.44 -10.32
C GLU A 282 12.96 26.28 -9.31
N LYS A 283 11.84 25.94 -8.69
CA LYS A 283 11.74 24.76 -7.81
C LYS A 283 12.02 23.51 -8.64
N TYR A 284 12.86 22.62 -8.11
CA TYR A 284 13.24 21.38 -8.78
C TYR A 284 13.19 20.21 -7.80
N SER A 285 13.18 19.01 -8.38
CA SER A 285 13.42 17.75 -7.69
C SER A 285 14.29 16.89 -8.58
N TRP A 286 15.05 16.02 -7.95
CA TRP A 286 15.83 14.97 -8.57
C TRP A 286 14.93 13.82 -8.94
N TYR A 287 15.25 13.12 -10.02
CA TYR A 287 14.59 11.87 -10.41
C TYR A 287 15.54 10.71 -10.13
N HIS A 288 15.04 9.66 -9.47
CA HIS A 288 15.69 8.36 -9.40
C HIS A 288 14.72 7.32 -9.95
N GLY A 289 15.17 6.52 -10.92
CA GLY A 289 14.40 5.42 -11.48
C GLY A 289 15.06 4.10 -11.13
N ASP A 290 14.32 3.25 -10.45
CA ASP A 290 14.73 1.91 -10.07
C ASP A 290 14.19 0.90 -11.08
N THR A 291 15.09 0.27 -11.84
CA THR A 291 14.75 -0.88 -12.69
C THR A 291 14.78 -2.20 -11.92
N GLU A 292 15.31 -2.18 -10.71
CA GLU A 292 15.45 -3.33 -9.81
C GLU A 292 14.75 -3.04 -8.48
N VAL A 293 14.35 -4.08 -7.74
CA VAL A 293 13.68 -3.95 -6.43
C VAL A 293 14.58 -3.27 -5.39
N GLU A 294 15.90 -3.35 -5.56
CA GLU A 294 16.89 -2.72 -4.70
C GLU A 294 17.96 -2.03 -5.56
N SER A 295 18.15 -0.73 -5.35
CA SER A 295 19.05 0.07 -6.18
C SER A 295 20.51 -0.04 -5.74
N ALA A 296 21.41 0.09 -6.70
CA ALA A 296 22.82 0.38 -6.39
C ALA A 296 22.91 1.79 -5.79
N PRO A 297 23.81 2.05 -4.82
CA PRO A 297 23.91 3.35 -4.19
C PRO A 297 24.11 4.47 -5.21
N SER A 298 23.16 5.41 -5.27
CA SER A 298 23.25 6.57 -6.16
C SER A 298 23.97 7.72 -5.45
N PRO A 299 25.06 8.25 -6.00
CA PRO A 299 25.75 9.38 -5.40
C PRO A 299 24.94 10.67 -5.57
N CYS A 300 24.87 11.44 -4.50
CA CYS A 300 24.39 12.81 -4.46
C CYS A 300 25.49 13.67 -3.81
N TYR A 301 25.59 14.93 -4.22
CA TYR A 301 26.69 15.81 -3.80
C TYR A 301 26.17 17.13 -3.26
N MET A 302 26.79 17.60 -2.19
CA MET A 302 26.54 18.93 -1.62
C MET A 302 27.87 19.66 -1.36
N VAL A 303 27.83 20.98 -1.41
CA VAL A 303 28.93 21.89 -1.10
C VAL A 303 28.56 22.79 0.09
N PRO A 304 29.53 23.32 0.86
CA PRO A 304 29.26 24.36 1.84
C PRO A 304 28.70 25.61 1.16
N VAL A 305 27.72 26.26 1.78
CA VAL A 305 27.26 27.60 1.38
C VAL A 305 28.28 28.63 1.87
N GLU A 306 28.76 29.49 0.98
CA GLU A 306 29.66 30.61 1.30
C GLU A 306 28.94 31.81 1.95
#